data_AF-A0A7J8DVP2-F1
#
_entry.id   AF-A0A7J8DVP2-F1
#
_cell.length_a   1.000
_cell.length_b   1.000
_cell.length_c   1.000
_cell.angle_alpha   90.00
_cell.angle_beta   90.00
_cell.angle_gamma   90.00
#
_symmetry.space_group_name_H-M   'P 1'
#
loop_
_entity.id
_entity.type
_entity.pdbx_description
1 polymer ?
#
loop_
_entity_poly.entity_id
_entity_poly.type
_entity_poly.pdbx_seq_one_letter_code
_entity_poly.pdbx_strand_id
1 'polypeptide(L)'
;MSQQFHCIRKLLHAGADVQKGKYWDTPLHAAAQQSSMETVNLLLEFGADINAKNTELLRPVDVATSSSLVERLLLQHEATPSSLCQLCRLCIRSYIGRPRLHLIPQLQLPTLLQNFLQYR
;
A
#
# COMPACT_ATOMS: atom_id res chain seq x y z
N MET A 1 -7.80 -5.75 16.66
CA MET A 1 -6.73 -5.86 15.65
C MET A 1 -6.57 -7.33 15.27
N SER A 2 -7.00 -7.72 14.07
CA SER A 2 -6.93 -9.12 13.62
C SER A 2 -5.48 -9.55 13.38
N GLN A 3 -5.16 -10.82 13.64
CA GLN A 3 -3.83 -11.39 13.43
C GLN A 3 -3.33 -11.18 11.98
N GLN A 4 -4.24 -11.18 11.00
CA GLN A 4 -3.95 -10.96 9.59
C GLN A 4 -3.37 -9.55 9.33
N PHE A 5 -3.93 -8.51 9.95
CA PHE A 5 -3.43 -7.14 9.78
C PHE A 5 -1.96 -7.01 10.22
N HIS A 6 -1.60 -7.65 11.33
CA HIS A 6 -0.23 -7.62 11.83
C HIS A 6 0.74 -8.35 10.87
N CYS A 7 0.31 -9.45 10.26
CA CYS A 7 1.07 -10.15 9.23
C CYS A 7 1.26 -9.28 7.98
N ILE A 8 0.19 -8.65 7.48
CA ILE A 8 0.23 -7.76 6.31
C ILE A 8 1.24 -6.63 6.55
N ARG A 9 1.14 -5.96 7.71
CA ARG A 9 2.07 -4.88 8.07
C ARG A 9 3.51 -5.36 8.08
N LYS A 10 3.81 -6.48 8.74
CA LYS A 10 5.18 -7.05 8.76
C LYS A 10 5.72 -7.36 7.37
N LEU A 11 4.90 -7.95 6.50
CA LEU A 11 5.30 -8.26 5.12
C LEU A 11 5.63 -6.98 4.35
N LEU A 12 4.77 -5.96 4.44
CA LEU A 12 4.97 -4.67 3.75
C LEU A 12 6.22 -3.92 4.25
N HIS A 13 6.49 -3.91 5.57
CA HIS A 13 7.74 -3.34 6.10
C HIS A 13 8.98 -4.06 5.57
N ALA A 14 8.94 -5.39 5.48
CA ALA A 14 9.99 -6.20 4.86
C ALA A 14 10.12 -5.98 3.34
N GLY A 15 9.28 -5.12 2.77
CA GLY A 15 9.29 -4.70 1.38
C GLY A 15 8.41 -5.55 0.48
N ALA A 16 7.40 -6.26 1.03
CA ALA A 16 6.39 -6.96 0.22
C ALA A 16 5.89 -6.10 -0.95
N ASP A 17 5.72 -6.75 -2.09
CA ASP A 17 5.27 -6.12 -3.31
C ASP A 17 3.78 -5.99 -3.15
N VAL A 18 3.35 -4.75 -2.93
CA VAL A 18 1.99 -4.40 -2.59
C VAL A 18 1.01 -4.68 -3.75
N GLN A 19 1.52 -4.88 -4.97
CA GLN A 19 0.70 -5.18 -6.14
C GLN A 19 0.54 -6.69 -6.36
N LYS A 20 1.49 -7.48 -5.87
CA LYS A 20 1.56 -8.91 -6.18
C LYS A 20 0.63 -9.71 -5.26
N GLY A 21 -0.59 -9.94 -5.74
CA GLY A 21 -1.58 -10.79 -5.08
C GLY A 21 -1.69 -12.16 -5.72
N LYS A 22 -2.93 -12.66 -5.87
CA LYS A 22 -3.21 -13.98 -6.45
C LYS A 22 -3.64 -13.80 -7.90
N TYR A 23 -2.86 -14.36 -8.84
CA TYR A 23 -3.04 -14.13 -10.28
C TYR A 23 -2.96 -12.63 -10.62
N TRP A 24 -4.06 -12.05 -11.10
CA TRP A 24 -4.19 -10.62 -11.42
C TRP A 24 -4.93 -9.85 -10.33
N ASP A 25 -5.44 -10.53 -9.31
CA ASP A 25 -6.12 -9.90 -8.20
C ASP A 25 -5.06 -9.35 -7.24
N THR A 26 -4.96 -8.02 -7.18
CA THR A 26 -4.01 -7.35 -6.28
C THR A 26 -4.50 -7.45 -4.83
N PRO A 27 -3.60 -7.33 -3.83
CA PRO A 27 -4.01 -7.27 -2.43
C PRO A 27 -5.07 -6.21 -2.15
N LEU A 28 -5.11 -5.13 -2.94
CA LEU A 28 -6.10 -4.06 -2.80
C LEU A 28 -7.50 -4.51 -3.23
N HIS A 29 -7.63 -5.35 -4.26
CA HIS A 29 -8.93 -5.95 -4.65
C HIS A 29 -9.49 -6.83 -3.52
N ALA A 30 -8.66 -7.71 -2.96
CA ALA A 30 -9.07 -8.58 -1.85
C ALA A 30 -9.46 -7.78 -0.60
N ALA A 31 -8.75 -6.69 -0.31
CA ALA A 31 -9.07 -5.80 0.81
C ALA A 31 -10.39 -5.02 0.60
N ALA A 32 -10.66 -4.62 -0.65
CA ALA A 32 -11.90 -3.98 -1.05
C ALA A 32 -13.11 -4.90 -0.92
N GLN A 33 -13.00 -6.14 -1.38
CA GLN A 33 -14.05 -7.17 -1.21
C GLN A 33 -14.34 -7.46 0.26
N GLN A 34 -13.30 -7.51 1.10
CA GLN A 34 -13.45 -7.74 2.54
C GLN A 34 -13.95 -6.50 3.31
N SER A 35 -14.12 -5.35 2.64
CA SER A 35 -14.52 -4.08 3.25
C SER A 35 -13.65 -3.67 4.45
N SER A 36 -12.35 -3.98 4.41
CA SER A 36 -11.39 -3.65 5.49
C SER A 36 -10.69 -2.33 5.23
N MET A 37 -11.19 -1.25 5.84
CA MET A 37 -10.60 0.09 5.72
C MET A 37 -9.14 0.16 6.18
N GLU A 38 -8.80 -0.54 7.27
CA GLU A 38 -7.45 -0.55 7.81
C GLU A 38 -6.46 -1.18 6.83
N THR A 39 -6.85 -2.30 6.22
CA THR A 39 -6.01 -2.98 5.22
C THR A 39 -5.87 -2.15 3.97
N VAL A 40 -6.96 -1.53 3.49
CA VAL A 40 -6.94 -0.65 2.31
C VAL A 40 -6.00 0.54 2.53
N ASN A 41 -6.14 1.26 3.66
CA ASN A 41 -5.25 2.38 3.99
C ASN A 41 -3.79 1.96 4.04
N LEU A 42 -3.51 0.83 4.70
CA LEU A 42 -2.15 0.32 4.80
C LEU A 42 -1.57 -0.02 3.41
N LEU A 43 -2.33 -0.68 2.55
CA LEU A 43 -1.87 -1.01 1.19
C LEU A 43 -1.62 0.26 0.36
N LEU A 44 -2.51 1.26 0.43
CA LEU A 44 -2.33 2.54 -0.24
C LEU A 44 -1.10 3.30 0.29
N GLU A 45 -0.82 3.23 1.60
CA GLU A 45 0.38 3.82 2.20
C GLU A 45 1.69 3.16 1.73
N PHE A 46 1.62 1.91 1.27
CA PHE A 46 2.75 1.20 0.68
C PHE A 46 2.79 1.29 -0.86
N GLY A 47 1.90 2.10 -1.45
CA GLY A 47 1.91 2.40 -2.88
C GLY A 47 1.11 1.43 -3.74
N ALA A 48 0.06 0.81 -3.18
CA ALA A 48 -0.88 0.02 -3.96
C ALA A 48 -1.48 0.86 -5.10
N ASP A 49 -1.59 0.26 -6.29
CA ASP A 49 -2.19 0.92 -7.44
C ASP A 49 -3.71 0.79 -7.33
N ILE A 50 -4.34 1.94 -7.12
CA ILE A 50 -5.77 2.07 -6.96
C ILE A 50 -6.55 1.78 -8.24
N ASN A 51 -5.89 1.89 -9.40
CA ASN A 51 -6.48 1.66 -10.72
C ASN A 51 -6.08 0.32 -11.35
N ALA A 52 -5.40 -0.55 -10.60
CA ALA A 52 -5.01 -1.86 -11.09
C ALA A 52 -6.23 -2.64 -11.56
N LYS A 53 -6.13 -3.36 -12.67
CA LYS A 53 -7.23 -4.16 -13.20
C LYS A 53 -6.97 -5.64 -12.99
N ASN A 54 -7.96 -6.35 -12.45
CA ASN A 54 -7.92 -7.80 -12.33
C ASN A 54 -8.27 -8.51 -13.65
N THR A 55 -8.44 -9.84 -13.61
CA THR A 55 -8.80 -10.65 -14.79
C THR A 55 -10.13 -10.27 -15.43
N GLU A 56 -11.06 -9.70 -14.65
CA GLU A 56 -12.38 -9.27 -15.10
C GLU A 56 -12.38 -7.80 -15.56
N LEU A 57 -11.19 -7.18 -15.65
CA LEU A 57 -10.99 -5.76 -15.96
C LEU A 57 -11.59 -4.81 -14.92
N LEU A 58 -11.94 -5.33 -13.74
CA LEU A 58 -12.45 -4.57 -12.61
C LEU A 58 -11.30 -3.97 -11.83
N ARG A 59 -11.51 -2.75 -11.32
CA ARG A 59 -10.60 -2.07 -10.38
C ARG A 59 -10.96 -2.46 -8.93
N PRO A 60 -10.08 -2.19 -7.95
CA PRO A 60 -10.36 -2.38 -6.54
C PRO A 60 -11.67 -1.73 -6.08
N VAL A 61 -12.00 -0.54 -6.60
CA VAL A 61 -13.26 0.14 -6.27
C VAL A 61 -14.48 -0.59 -6.85
N ASP A 62 -14.34 -1.20 -8.03
CA ASP A 62 -15.44 -1.88 -8.73
C ASP A 62 -15.79 -3.23 -8.05
N VAL A 63 -14.85 -3.84 -7.32
CA VAL A 63 -15.07 -5.05 -6.50
C VAL A 63 -15.48 -4.74 -5.05
N ALA A 64 -15.48 -3.47 -4.65
CA ALA A 64 -15.91 -3.07 -3.32
C ALA A 64 -17.43 -3.20 -3.17
N THR A 65 -17.90 -3.46 -1.94
CA THR A 65 -19.33 -3.45 -1.65
C THR A 65 -19.91 -2.06 -1.93
N SER A 66 -20.97 -1.99 -2.73
CA SER A 66 -21.65 -0.74 -3.09
C SER A 66 -22.11 0.01 -1.84
N SER A 67 -21.92 1.34 -1.81
CA SER A 67 -22.19 2.26 -0.69
C SER A 67 -21.36 2.04 0.58
N SER A 68 -20.30 1.22 0.51
CA SER A 68 -19.43 0.99 1.67
C SER A 68 -18.54 2.19 1.99
N LEU A 69 -18.01 2.22 3.21
CA LEU A 69 -16.97 3.18 3.58
C LEU A 69 -15.69 2.98 2.77
N VAL A 70 -15.38 1.75 2.37
CA VAL A 70 -14.19 1.42 1.58
C VAL A 70 -14.29 1.97 0.16
N GLU A 71 -15.45 1.83 -0.49
CA GLU A 71 -15.69 2.44 -1.81
C GLU A 71 -15.45 3.95 -1.77
N ARG A 72 -16.04 4.64 -0.78
CA ARG A 72 -15.83 6.09 -0.59
C ARG A 72 -14.37 6.46 -0.36
N LEU A 73 -13.65 5.66 0.43
CA LEU A 73 -12.24 5.87 0.71
C LEU A 73 -11.38 5.71 -0.54
N LEU A 74 -11.65 4.67 -1.35
CA LEU A 74 -10.96 4.45 -2.61
C LEU A 74 -11.22 5.61 -3.58
N LEU A 75 -12.48 6.01 -3.77
CA LEU A 75 -12.82 7.17 -4.61
C LEU A 75 -12.17 8.47 -4.12
N GLN A 76 -12.08 8.67 -2.81
CA GLN A 76 -11.38 9.82 -2.24
C GLN A 76 -9.89 9.79 -2.58
N HIS A 77 -9.23 8.64 -2.43
CA HIS A 77 -7.83 8.46 -2.80
C HIS A 77 -7.57 8.57 -4.31
N GLU A 78 -8.52 8.19 -5.17
CA GLU A 78 -8.44 8.43 -6.62
C GLU A 78 -8.49 9.92 -6.95
N ALA A 79 -9.35 10.68 -6.25
CA ALA A 79 -9.50 12.12 -6.46
C ALA A 79 -8.35 12.95 -5.85
N THR A 80 -7.64 12.42 -4.85
CA THR A 80 -6.54 13.13 -4.18
C THR A 80 -5.18 12.54 -4.55
N PRO A 81 -4.31 13.28 -5.25
CA PRO A 81 -2.96 12.81 -5.51
C PRO A 81 -2.19 12.63 -4.20
N SER A 82 -1.31 11.63 -4.16
CA SER A 82 -0.43 11.41 -3.01
C SER A 82 0.54 12.58 -2.83
N SER A 83 0.84 12.91 -1.57
CA SER A 83 1.77 14.00 -1.26
C SER A 83 3.17 13.72 -1.82
N LEU A 84 3.93 14.78 -2.12
CA LEU A 84 5.30 14.64 -2.61
C LEU A 84 6.17 13.81 -1.64
N CYS A 85 6.03 14.00 -0.34
CA CYS A 85 6.75 13.20 0.66
C CYS A 85 6.45 11.70 0.53
N GLN A 86 5.19 11.34 0.28
CA GLN A 86 4.78 9.95 0.10
C GLN A 86 5.34 9.38 -1.21
N LEU A 87 5.27 10.13 -2.31
CA LEU A 87 5.89 9.72 -3.57
C LEU A 87 7.41 9.52 -3.43
N CYS A 88 8.09 10.45 -2.76
CA CYS A 88 9.52 10.33 -2.44
C CYS A 88 9.81 9.07 -1.61
N ARG A 89 8.99 8.78 -0.60
CA ARG A 89 9.13 7.57 0.22
C ARG A 89 9.09 6.31 -0.65
N LEU A 90 8.09 6.21 -1.53
CA LEU A 90 7.89 5.05 -2.41
C LEU A 90 9.01 4.92 -3.45
N CYS A 91 9.42 6.03 -4.07
CA CYS A 91 10.54 6.06 -5.02
C CYS A 91 11.86 5.63 -4.38
N ILE A 92 12.18 6.16 -3.20
CA ILE A 92 13.41 5.79 -2.48
C ILE A 92 13.39 4.29 -2.11
N ARG A 93 12.27 3.79 -1.58
CA ARG A 93 12.14 2.38 -1.19
C ARG A 93 12.20 1.43 -2.38
N SER A 94 11.58 1.78 -3.51
CA SER A 94 11.65 0.97 -4.74
C SER A 94 13.06 0.94 -5.33
N TYR A 95 13.79 2.07 -5.31
CA TYR A 95 15.16 2.13 -5.80
C TYR A 95 16.17 1.39 -4.91
N ILE A 96 16.03 1.51 -3.58
CA ILE A 96 16.80 0.70 -2.63
C ILE A 96 16.51 -0.78 -2.86
N GLY A 97 15.23 -1.14 -2.98
CA GLY A 97 14.76 -2.49 -3.15
C GLY A 97 14.84 -3.31 -1.86
N ARG A 98 14.01 -4.36 -1.79
CA ARG A 98 13.89 -5.27 -0.64
C ARG A 98 15.21 -5.67 0.05
N PRO A 99 16.25 -6.16 -0.66
CA PRO A 99 17.45 -6.67 0.01
C PRO A 99 18.24 -5.59 0.75
N ARG A 100 18.07 -4.31 0.38
CA ARG A 100 18.84 -3.19 0.93
C ARG A 100 18.04 -2.29 1.87
N LEU A 101 16.78 -2.62 2.17
CA LEU A 101 15.94 -1.82 3.10
C LEU A 101 16.56 -1.71 4.50
N HIS A 102 17.34 -2.71 4.93
CA HIS A 102 18.06 -2.67 6.20
C HIS A 102 19.19 -1.62 6.24
N LEU A 103 19.60 -1.07 5.09
CA LEU A 103 20.64 -0.04 4.97
C LEU A 103 20.08 1.39 5.09
N ILE A 104 18.75 1.59 5.22
CA ILE A 104 18.16 2.93 5.38
C ILE A 104 18.81 3.74 6.52
N PRO A 105 19.14 3.17 7.70
CA PRO A 105 19.85 3.90 8.76
C PRO A 105 21.25 4.39 8.39
N GLN A 106 21.87 3.81 7.35
CA GLN A 106 23.21 4.17 6.89
C GLN A 106 23.19 5.31 5.85
N LEU A 107 22.00 5.73 5.41
CA LEU A 107 21.85 6.89 4.52
C LEU A 107 22.23 8.16 5.29
N GLN A 108 22.97 9.05 4.63
CA GLN A 108 23.35 10.37 5.12
C GLN A 108 22.13 11.32 5.12
N LEU A 109 21.11 10.97 5.90
CA LEU A 109 19.84 11.68 6.03
C LEU A 109 19.54 11.92 7.52
N PRO A 110 18.81 12.99 7.86
CA PRO A 110 18.27 13.19 9.20
C PRO A 110 17.49 11.96 9.70
N THR A 111 17.59 11.66 10.99
CA THR A 111 16.92 10.53 11.64
C THR A 111 15.40 10.51 11.41
N LEU A 112 14.78 11.70 11.35
CA LEU A 112 13.36 11.85 11.03
C LEU A 112 13.03 11.31 9.64
N LEU A 113 13.86 11.57 8.63
CA LEU A 113 13.67 11.04 7.28
C LEU A 113 13.96 9.54 7.21
N GLN A 114 14.95 9.06 7.97
CA GLN A 114 15.22 7.62 8.07
C GLN A 114 14.03 6.86 8.68
N ASN A 115 13.42 7.39 9.75
CA ASN A 115 12.22 6.83 10.38
C ASN A 115 11.03 6.88 9.42
N PHE A 116 10.84 8.02 8.75
CA PHE A 116 9.82 8.17 7.71
C PHE A 116 9.97 7.13 6.59
N LEU A 117 11.18 6.82 6.13
CA LEU A 117 11.44 5.78 5.11
C LEU A 117 11.23 4.35 5.64
N GLN A 118 11.34 4.14 6.94
CA GLN A 118 11.14 2.85 7.62
C GLN A 118 9.69 2.63 8.09
N TYR A 119 8.80 3.61 7.88
CA TYR A 119 7.45 3.62 8.46
C TYR A 119 7.48 3.50 9.99
N ARG A 120 8.43 4.20 10.63
CA ARG A 120 8.60 4.30 12.08
C ARG A 120 8.23 5.69 12.58
#